data_AF-A0A1G8J292-F1
#
_entry.id   AF-A0A1G8J292-F1
#
_cell.length_a   1.000
_cell.length_b   1.000
_cell.length_c   1.000
_cell.angle_alpha   90.00
_cell.angle_beta   90.00
_cell.angle_gamma   90.00
#
_symmetry.space_group_name_H-M   'P 1'
#
loop_
_entity.id
_entity.type
_entity.pdbx_description
1 polymer ?
#
loop_
_entity_poly.entity_id
_entity_poly.type
_entity_poly.pdbx_seq_one_letter_code
_entity_poly.pdbx_strand_id
1 'polypeptide(L)'
;MIINKILNVDDYYYDVFMAISESLTGFSVNELQSTGLAETYYQHILNQIEMATFIDFLNVSKNVLDNAENKDQLKNAISSQIMDNPATQQIAQSVITLWYLGTWEGAYVNDRSYKEGLVWNVMHAHPPGAKQPGFKSWETKPVNSNS
;
A
#
# COMPACT_ATOMS: atom_id res chain seq x y z
N MET A 1 17.72 -10.41 -25.86
CA MET A 1 16.30 -10.79 -26.05
C MET A 1 15.48 -9.56 -25.72
N ILE A 2 14.93 -8.92 -26.75
CA ILE A 2 14.20 -7.66 -26.63
C ILE A 2 12.79 -8.00 -26.16
N ILE A 3 12.46 -7.71 -24.90
CA ILE A 3 11.08 -7.82 -24.42
C ILE A 3 10.36 -6.56 -24.91
N ASN A 4 9.50 -6.76 -25.90
CA ASN A 4 8.64 -5.72 -26.43
C ASN A 4 7.73 -5.19 -25.33
N LYS A 5 7.95 -3.93 -24.99
CA LYS A 5 7.06 -3.08 -24.21
C LYS A 5 5.82 -2.74 -25.06
N ILE A 6 4.98 -3.75 -25.30
CA ILE A 6 3.55 -3.52 -25.49
C ILE A 6 3.08 -2.92 -24.16
N LEU A 7 2.21 -1.90 -24.15
CA LEU A 7 1.56 -1.45 -22.92
C LEU A 7 0.93 -2.70 -22.28
N ASN A 8 1.61 -3.29 -21.32
CA ASN A 8 1.38 -4.68 -20.95
C ASN A 8 0.13 -4.68 -20.07
N VAL A 9 -0.74 -5.68 -20.18
CA VAL A 9 -1.88 -5.82 -19.26
C VAL A 9 -1.41 -5.76 -17.80
N ASP A 10 -0.17 -6.16 -17.56
CA ASP A 10 0.53 -6.04 -16.27
C ASP A 10 0.76 -4.58 -15.83
N ASP A 11 1.14 -3.67 -16.74
CA ASP A 11 1.33 -2.25 -16.44
C ASP A 11 0.00 -1.61 -15.99
N TYR A 12 -1.10 -2.01 -16.63
CA TYR A 12 -2.44 -1.53 -16.30
C TYR A 12 -2.90 -1.95 -14.90
N TYR A 13 -2.80 -3.24 -14.56
CA TYR A 13 -3.21 -3.73 -13.25
C TYR A 13 -2.28 -3.24 -12.13
N TYR A 14 -1.01 -3.03 -12.45
CA TYR A 14 -0.08 -2.38 -11.55
C TYR A 14 -0.49 -0.93 -11.24
N ASP A 15 -0.87 -0.14 -12.24
CA ASP A 15 -1.33 1.24 -12.03
C ASP A 15 -2.60 1.29 -11.17
N VAL A 16 -3.55 0.37 -11.41
CA VAL A 16 -4.75 0.23 -10.57
C VAL A 16 -4.38 -0.14 -9.13
N PHE A 17 -3.45 -1.08 -8.95
CA PHE A 17 -2.94 -1.47 -7.62
C PHE A 17 -2.33 -0.26 -6.88
N MET A 18 -1.55 0.57 -7.58
CA MET A 18 -0.95 1.77 -6.99
C MET A 18 -2.00 2.81 -6.61
N ALA A 19 -2.97 3.06 -7.49
CA ALA A 19 -4.05 4.03 -7.24
C ALA A 19 -4.96 3.61 -6.07
N ILE A 20 -5.34 2.32 -5.99
CA ILE A 20 -6.13 1.85 -4.86
C ILE A 20 -5.32 1.83 -3.57
N SER A 21 -4.02 1.51 -3.64
CA SER A 21 -3.11 1.58 -2.48
C SER A 21 -3.01 3.00 -1.92
N GLU A 22 -2.94 4.02 -2.77
CA GLU A 22 -2.99 5.43 -2.32
C GLU A 22 -4.26 5.70 -1.53
N SER A 23 -5.41 5.27 -2.08
CA SER A 23 -6.71 5.53 -1.45
C SER A 23 -6.90 4.76 -0.14
N LEU A 24 -6.39 3.54 -0.04
CA LEU A 24 -6.47 2.70 1.16
C LEU A 24 -5.52 3.15 2.27
N THR A 25 -4.36 3.70 1.91
CA THR A 25 -3.32 4.06 2.89
C THR A 25 -3.35 5.52 3.28
N GLY A 26 -3.84 6.40 2.41
CA GLY A 26 -3.76 7.85 2.56
C GLY A 26 -2.41 8.46 2.17
N PHE A 27 -1.46 7.66 1.68
CA PHE A 27 -0.17 8.10 1.17
C PHE A 27 -0.22 8.18 -0.36
N SER A 28 0.39 9.22 -0.94
CA SER A 28 0.40 9.39 -2.40
C SER A 28 1.15 8.26 -3.12
N VAL A 29 0.81 7.99 -4.38
CA VAL A 29 1.54 7.02 -5.23
C VAL A 29 3.04 7.27 -5.23
N ASN A 30 3.48 8.54 -5.24
CA ASN A 30 4.90 8.89 -5.19
C ASN A 30 5.55 8.48 -3.87
N GLU A 31 4.88 8.69 -2.73
CA GLU A 31 5.36 8.24 -1.43
C GLU A 31 5.45 6.72 -1.38
N LEU A 32 4.43 6.02 -1.87
CA LEU A 32 4.41 4.56 -1.95
C LEU A 32 5.54 4.02 -2.84
N GLN A 33 5.77 4.61 -4.02
CA GLN A 33 6.87 4.22 -4.90
C GLN A 33 8.25 4.50 -4.29
N SER A 34 8.39 5.59 -3.54
CA SER A 34 9.67 5.99 -2.91
C SER A 34 10.19 4.97 -1.89
N THR A 35 9.30 4.13 -1.33
CA THR A 35 9.69 3.00 -0.47
C THR A 35 10.56 1.97 -1.21
N GLY A 36 10.43 1.87 -2.53
CA GLY A 36 11.00 0.81 -3.35
C GLY A 36 10.32 -0.54 -3.18
N LEU A 37 9.10 -0.60 -2.62
CA LEU A 37 8.36 -1.83 -2.35
C LEU A 37 7.16 -2.05 -3.27
N ALA A 38 6.77 -1.07 -4.09
CA ALA A 38 5.59 -1.13 -4.94
C ALA A 38 5.52 -2.41 -5.80
N GLU A 39 6.53 -2.63 -6.65
CA GLU A 39 6.63 -3.85 -7.46
C GLU A 39 6.73 -5.11 -6.59
N THR A 40 7.47 -5.04 -5.48
CA THR A 40 7.65 -6.19 -4.58
C THR A 40 6.31 -6.63 -4.00
N TYR A 41 5.47 -5.71 -3.54
CA TYR A 41 4.16 -6.03 -2.97
C TYR A 41 3.17 -6.51 -4.01
N TYR A 42 3.13 -5.86 -5.18
CA TYR A 42 2.31 -6.33 -6.28
C TYR A 42 2.63 -7.79 -6.66
N GLN A 43 3.91 -8.09 -6.89
CA GLN A 43 4.37 -9.44 -7.21
C GLN A 43 4.19 -10.41 -6.03
N HIS A 44 4.35 -9.95 -4.79
CA HIS A 44 4.14 -10.80 -3.63
C HIS A 44 2.69 -11.29 -3.58
N ILE A 45 1.71 -10.39 -3.72
CA ILE A 45 0.28 -10.75 -3.71
C ILE A 45 -0.03 -11.72 -4.86
N LEU A 46 0.43 -11.43 -6.09
CA LEU A 46 0.26 -12.30 -7.25
C LEU A 46 0.76 -13.74 -7.01
N ASN A 47 1.78 -13.91 -6.18
CA ASN A 47 2.35 -15.22 -5.86
C ASN A 47 1.71 -15.90 -4.64
N GLN A 48 0.98 -15.17 -3.80
CA GLN A 48 0.36 -15.71 -2.58
C GLN A 48 -1.13 -16.07 -2.75
N ILE A 49 -1.84 -15.42 -3.67
CA ILE A 49 -3.26 -15.69 -3.93
C ILE A 49 -3.51 -16.06 -5.39
N GLU A 50 -4.65 -16.69 -5.67
CA GLU A 50 -5.03 -17.01 -7.03
C GLU A 50 -5.13 -15.75 -7.90
N MET A 51 -4.51 -15.79 -9.08
CA MET A 51 -4.45 -14.66 -10.01
C MET A 51 -5.84 -14.11 -10.36
N ALA A 52 -6.82 -14.98 -10.57
CA ALA A 52 -8.20 -14.57 -10.87
C ALA A 52 -8.79 -13.73 -9.72
N THR A 53 -8.60 -14.16 -8.47
CA THR A 53 -9.08 -13.45 -7.28
C THR A 53 -8.42 -12.08 -7.14
N PHE A 54 -7.11 -11.96 -7.40
CA PHE A 54 -6.45 -10.67 -7.34
C PHE A 54 -6.91 -9.74 -8.47
N ILE A 55 -7.05 -10.25 -9.69
CA ILE A 55 -7.57 -9.50 -10.84
C ILE A 55 -9.01 -9.01 -10.56
N ASP A 56 -9.86 -9.83 -9.97
CA ASP A 56 -11.22 -9.43 -9.59
C ASP A 56 -11.21 -8.28 -8.57
N PHE A 57 -10.32 -8.34 -7.57
CA PHE A 57 -10.11 -7.23 -6.64
C PHE A 57 -9.68 -5.95 -7.37
N LEU A 58 -8.75 -6.04 -8.33
CA LEU A 58 -8.29 -4.88 -9.09
C LEU A 58 -9.38 -4.34 -10.02
N ASN A 59 -10.21 -5.20 -10.61
CA ASN A 59 -11.35 -4.78 -11.44
C ASN A 59 -12.40 -4.02 -10.61
N VAL A 60 -12.73 -4.50 -9.41
CA VAL A 60 -13.61 -3.78 -8.47
C VAL A 60 -12.98 -2.45 -8.08
N SER A 61 -11.69 -2.44 -7.75
CA SER A 61 -10.95 -1.24 -7.37
C SER A 61 -10.96 -0.19 -8.48
N LYS A 62 -10.74 -0.62 -9.73
CA LYS A 62 -10.82 0.26 -10.89
C LYS A 62 -12.22 0.85 -11.05
N ASN A 63 -13.27 0.05 -10.95
CA ASN A 63 -14.63 0.56 -11.06
C ASN A 63 -14.92 1.62 -9.99
N VAL A 64 -14.44 1.42 -8.77
CA VAL A 64 -14.55 2.42 -7.69
C VAL A 64 -13.78 3.70 -8.02
N LEU A 65 -12.56 3.59 -8.54
CA LEU A 65 -11.71 4.72 -8.92
C LEU A 65 -12.29 5.54 -10.08
N ASP A 66 -12.79 4.88 -11.13
CA ASP A 66 -13.29 5.53 -12.35
C ASP A 66 -14.65 6.24 -12.15
N ASN A 67 -15.49 5.72 -11.24
CA ASN A 67 -16.84 6.25 -11.04
C ASN A 67 -16.92 7.34 -9.95
N ALA A 68 -15.83 7.63 -9.25
CA ALA A 68 -15.81 8.67 -8.22
C ALA A 68 -15.40 10.02 -8.82
N GLU A 69 -16.27 11.03 -8.73
CA GLU A 69 -15.98 12.37 -9.22
C GLU A 69 -15.24 13.24 -8.19
N ASN A 70 -15.32 12.86 -6.92
CA ASN A 70 -14.68 13.57 -5.82
C ASN A 70 -14.23 12.63 -4.68
N LYS A 71 -13.43 13.18 -3.76
CA LYS A 71 -12.83 12.41 -2.66
C LYS A 71 -13.85 11.78 -1.71
N ASP A 72 -14.98 12.44 -1.45
CA ASP A 72 -16.00 11.92 -0.54
C ASP A 72 -16.76 10.75 -1.17
N GLN A 73 -17.09 10.85 -2.46
CA GLN A 73 -17.67 9.74 -3.23
C GLN A 73 -16.70 8.55 -3.29
N LEU A 74 -15.42 8.80 -3.57
CA LEU A 74 -14.39 7.74 -3.61
C LEU A 74 -14.30 7.02 -2.25
N LYS A 75 -14.22 7.77 -1.15
CA LYS A 75 -14.18 7.21 0.20
C LYS A 75 -15.39 6.33 0.48
N ASN A 76 -16.60 6.81 0.18
CA ASN A 76 -17.83 6.05 0.41
C ASN A 76 -17.91 4.79 -0.47
N ALA A 77 -17.44 4.87 -1.72
CA ALA A 77 -17.38 3.73 -2.62
C ALA A 77 -16.37 2.67 -2.17
N ILE A 78 -15.18 3.08 -1.70
CA ILE A 78 -14.19 2.16 -1.10
C ILE A 78 -14.79 1.48 0.13
N SER A 79 -15.43 2.22 1.04
CA SER A 79 -16.06 1.62 2.22
C SER A 79 -17.10 0.57 1.81
N SER A 80 -18.05 0.91 0.95
CA SER A 80 -19.17 0.03 0.61
C SER A 80 -18.84 -1.12 -0.35
N GLN A 81 -17.96 -0.91 -1.33
CA GLN A 81 -17.70 -1.89 -2.41
C GLN A 81 -16.41 -2.70 -2.22
N ILE A 82 -15.50 -2.23 -1.37
CA ILE A 82 -14.22 -2.89 -1.10
C ILE A 82 -14.14 -3.35 0.36
N MET A 83 -14.34 -2.45 1.32
CA MET A 83 -14.15 -2.79 2.73
C MET A 83 -15.31 -3.59 3.33
N ASP A 84 -16.55 -3.36 2.87
CA ASP A 84 -17.75 -4.08 3.33
C ASP A 84 -18.11 -5.28 2.43
N ASN A 85 -17.39 -5.47 1.32
CA ASN A 85 -17.61 -6.56 0.39
C ASN A 85 -16.76 -7.78 0.75
N PRO A 86 -17.36 -8.93 1.13
CA PRO A 86 -16.60 -10.12 1.56
C PRO A 86 -15.60 -10.65 0.52
N ALA A 87 -15.84 -10.43 -0.77
CA ALA A 87 -14.96 -10.91 -1.84
C ALA A 87 -13.64 -10.13 -1.95
N THR A 88 -13.63 -8.87 -1.48
CA THR A 88 -12.50 -7.93 -1.66
C THR A 88 -11.91 -7.46 -0.33
N GLN A 89 -12.69 -7.51 0.75
CA GLN A 89 -12.32 -7.03 2.09
C GLN A 89 -11.00 -7.63 2.58
N GLN A 90 -10.82 -8.94 2.46
CA GLN A 90 -9.61 -9.61 2.96
C GLN A 90 -8.35 -9.14 2.20
N ILE A 91 -8.44 -9.00 0.88
CA ILE A 91 -7.31 -8.52 0.07
C ILE A 91 -7.00 -7.06 0.41
N ALA A 92 -8.02 -6.20 0.56
CA ALA A 92 -7.83 -4.81 0.96
C ALA A 92 -7.11 -4.68 2.32
N GLN A 93 -7.52 -5.48 3.32
CA GLN A 93 -6.86 -5.54 4.63
C GLN A 93 -5.41 -6.02 4.52
N SER A 94 -5.14 -7.03 3.70
CA SER A 94 -3.77 -7.50 3.46
C SER A 94 -2.91 -6.46 2.74
N VAL A 95 -3.46 -5.70 1.77
CA VAL A 95 -2.76 -4.58 1.11
C VAL A 95 -2.43 -3.48 2.12
N ILE A 96 -3.39 -3.10 2.98
CA ILE A 96 -3.14 -2.13 4.06
C ILE A 96 -2.04 -2.63 5.00
N THR A 97 -2.10 -3.90 5.39
CA THR A 97 -1.12 -4.54 6.29
C THR A 97 0.27 -4.57 5.67
N LEU A 98 0.38 -4.91 4.38
CA LEU A 98 1.64 -4.86 3.64
C LEU A 98 2.24 -3.46 3.66
N TRP A 99 1.46 -2.43 3.32
CA TRP A 99 1.98 -1.07 3.28
C TRP A 99 2.37 -0.55 4.65
N TYR A 100 1.53 -0.75 5.67
CA TYR A 100 1.80 -0.21 7.00
C TYR A 100 2.86 -0.98 7.76
N LEU A 101 2.78 -2.31 7.78
CA LEU A 101 3.60 -3.16 8.63
C LEU A 101 4.68 -3.91 7.87
N GLY A 102 4.59 -3.98 6.53
CA GLY A 102 5.54 -4.72 5.72
C GLY A 102 5.39 -6.24 5.80
N THR A 103 4.27 -6.72 6.34
CA THR A 103 4.04 -8.13 6.62
C THR A 103 2.91 -8.73 5.79
N TRP A 104 3.05 -10.02 5.49
CA TRP A 104 2.03 -10.89 4.95
C TRP A 104 1.87 -12.07 5.90
N GLU A 105 0.65 -12.31 6.40
CA GLU A 105 0.36 -13.39 7.37
C GLU A 105 1.32 -13.41 8.59
N GLY A 106 1.74 -12.23 9.03
CA GLY A 106 2.61 -12.06 10.21
C GLY A 106 4.12 -12.17 9.94
N ALA A 107 4.54 -12.45 8.71
CA ALA A 107 5.95 -12.50 8.32
C ALA A 107 6.33 -11.29 7.44
N TYR A 108 7.51 -10.71 7.64
CA TYR A 108 8.02 -9.66 6.75
C TYR A 108 8.28 -10.22 5.36
N VAL A 109 7.83 -9.50 4.32
CA VAL A 109 8.08 -9.90 2.92
C VAL A 109 9.58 -9.89 2.60
N ASN A 110 10.31 -8.89 3.10
CA ASN A 110 11.77 -8.80 3.06
C ASN A 110 12.29 -7.78 4.09
N ASP A 111 13.62 -7.62 4.20
CA ASP A 111 14.26 -6.66 5.10
C ASP A 111 13.82 -5.21 4.85
N ARG A 112 13.55 -4.83 3.58
CA ARG A 112 13.14 -3.48 3.21
C ARG A 112 11.72 -3.19 3.70
N SER A 113 10.83 -4.17 3.69
CA SER A 113 9.47 -4.06 4.22
C SER A 113 9.46 -3.62 5.68
N TYR A 114 10.37 -4.14 6.50
CA TYR A 114 10.53 -3.67 7.88
C TYR A 114 11.00 -2.20 7.94
N LYS A 115 11.95 -1.82 7.07
CA LYS A 115 12.61 -0.50 7.09
C LYS A 115 11.75 0.63 6.54
N GLU A 116 10.86 0.33 5.62
CA GLU A 116 10.07 1.30 4.86
C GLU A 116 8.56 1.19 5.12
N GLY A 117 8.14 0.37 6.09
CA GLY A 117 6.73 0.28 6.49
C GLY A 117 6.17 1.64 6.91
N LEU A 118 4.99 1.99 6.40
CA LEU A 118 4.40 3.33 6.58
C LEU A 118 4.08 3.66 8.04
N VAL A 119 3.97 2.65 8.91
CA VAL A 119 3.75 2.85 10.35
C VAL A 119 4.84 3.75 10.98
N TRP A 120 6.08 3.69 10.49
CA TRP A 120 7.16 4.54 10.99
C TRP A 120 6.90 6.02 10.69
N ASN A 121 6.40 6.32 9.49
CA ASN A 121 6.06 7.69 9.10
C ASN A 121 4.89 8.23 9.93
N VAL A 122 3.84 7.42 10.12
CA VAL A 122 2.66 7.81 10.90
C VAL A 122 2.98 8.08 12.37
N MET A 123 3.86 7.27 12.96
CA MET A 123 4.31 7.47 14.35
C MET A 123 5.39 8.56 14.49
N HIS A 124 5.83 9.18 13.39
CA HIS A 124 7.01 10.06 13.34
C HIS A 124 8.25 9.42 13.99
N ALA A 125 8.44 8.14 13.71
CA ALA A 125 9.49 7.29 14.27
C ALA A 125 10.39 6.71 13.16
N HIS A 126 11.35 5.89 13.54
CA HIS A 126 12.25 5.21 12.62
C HIS A 126 12.32 3.72 12.98
N PRO A 127 12.54 2.83 12.00
CA PRO A 127 12.70 1.39 12.26
C PRO A 127 13.90 1.14 13.19
N PRO A 128 13.66 0.56 14.39
CA PRO A 128 14.72 0.20 15.31
C PRO A 128 15.80 -0.67 14.65
N GLY A 129 17.07 -0.39 14.92
CA GLY A 129 18.19 -1.18 14.39
C GLY A 129 18.46 -1.05 12.89
N ALA A 130 17.66 -0.27 12.13
CA ALA A 130 17.87 -0.12 10.69
C ALA A 130 18.00 1.34 10.20
N LYS A 131 17.35 2.30 10.88
CA LYS A 131 17.53 3.74 10.63
C LYS A 131 17.63 4.47 11.97
N GLN A 132 18.83 4.45 12.56
CA GLN A 132 19.05 5.12 13.85
C GLN A 132 18.85 6.64 13.70
N PRO A 133 18.15 7.29 14.64
CA PRO A 133 18.17 8.74 14.70
C PRO A 133 19.57 9.21 15.14
N GLY A 134 19.89 10.47 14.88
CA GLY A 134 21.15 11.06 15.35
C GLY A 134 21.30 10.96 16.88
N PHE A 135 22.55 10.87 17.36
CA PHE A 135 22.85 10.90 18.79
C PHE A 135 22.18 12.11 19.47
N LYS A 136 21.60 11.92 20.66
CA LYS A 136 20.82 12.93 21.42
C LYS A 136 19.50 13.39 20.80
N SER A 137 19.01 12.74 19.75
CA SER A 137 17.64 12.97 19.24
C SER A 137 16.55 12.82 20.31
N TRP A 138 16.81 12.04 21.35
CA TRP A 138 15.93 11.86 22.52
C TRP A 138 16.04 12.97 23.58
N GLU A 139 16.97 13.92 23.45
CA GLU A 139 17.14 15.04 24.41
C GLU A 139 16.06 16.11 24.24
N THR A 140 15.49 16.23 23.04
CA THR A 140 14.43 17.20 22.74
C THR A 140 13.05 16.61 22.98
N LYS A 141 12.21 17.32 23.74
CA LYS A 141 10.80 16.97 23.93
C LYS A 141 10.08 16.96 22.56
N PRO A 142 9.27 15.94 22.24
CA PRO A 142 8.46 15.93 21.03
C PRO A 142 7.54 17.15 20.98
N VAL A 143 7.35 17.73 19.80
CA VAL A 143 6.34 18.77 19.57
C VAL A 143 4.98 18.09 19.44
N ASN A 144 4.15 18.18 20.48
CA ASN A 144 2.76 17.75 20.41
C ASN A 144 1.92 18.90 19.83
N SER A 145 1.10 18.61 18.82
CA SER A 145 0.20 19.53 18.10
C SER A 145 -0.95 20.12 18.95
N ASN A 146 -0.94 19.89 20.28
CA ASN A 146 -1.96 20.32 21.24
C ASN A 146 -1.37 21.22 22.36
N SER A 147 -0.38 22.07 22.08
CA SER A 147 0.05 23.13 23.01
C SER A 147 -0.56 24.48 22.65
#